data_AF-A0A812V9M7-F1
#
_entry.id   AF-A0A812V9M7-F1
#
_cell.length_a   1.000
_cell.length_b   1.000
_cell.length_c   1.000
_cell.angle_alpha   90.00
_cell.angle_beta   90.00
_cell.angle_gamma   90.00
#
_symmetry.space_group_name_H-M   'P 1'
#
loop_
_entity.id
_entity.type
_entity.pdbx_description
1 polymer ?
#
loop_
_entity_poly.entity_id
_entity_poly.type
_entity_poly.pdbx_seq_one_letter_code
_entity_poly.pdbx_strand_id
1 'polypeptide(L)'
;MCSAGYTTEVINETEACTPCARGLYKPNVGNGICSLSCPANADSEPGASSRADCFCTPQHHAELDSCVFCNYRGLTCPGGFNANGSHVQPYAEPGFFQTGATLAVKCEVNQDNGDSACVGGNATDGHGDAFGNLCAPGSRGFLCGECPGGFSRDKYPKNCGVCPDDSTVGAT
;
A
#
# COMPACT_ATOMS: atom_id res chain seq x y z
N MET A 1 -39.04 -0.03 -5.93
CA MET A 1 -38.28 0.77 -4.95
C MET A 1 -36.81 0.36 -5.05
N CYS A 2 -35.89 1.29 -5.24
CA CYS A 2 -34.48 0.94 -5.48
C CYS A 2 -33.69 0.63 -4.20
N SER A 3 -32.78 -0.34 -4.29
CA SER A 3 -31.91 -0.76 -3.18
C SER A 3 -30.96 0.35 -2.71
N ALA A 4 -30.29 0.13 -1.58
CA ALA A 4 -29.14 0.95 -1.19
C ALA A 4 -28.08 0.93 -2.31
N GLY A 5 -27.44 2.07 -2.55
CA GLY A 5 -26.52 2.27 -3.67
C GLY A 5 -27.20 2.46 -5.03
N TYR A 6 -28.52 2.48 -5.12
CA TYR A 6 -29.25 2.68 -6.39
C TYR A 6 -30.25 3.82 -6.28
N THR A 7 -30.41 4.57 -7.37
CA THR A 7 -31.41 5.63 -7.55
C THR A 7 -32.39 5.28 -8.67
N THR A 8 -33.53 5.97 -8.71
CA THR A 8 -34.51 5.80 -9.79
C THR A 8 -34.21 6.79 -10.91
N GLU A 9 -34.08 6.27 -12.12
CA GLU A 9 -33.96 7.04 -13.35
C GLU A 9 -35.05 6.62 -14.34
N VAL A 10 -35.54 7.57 -15.13
CA VAL A 10 -36.51 7.29 -16.20
C VAL A 10 -35.75 7.03 -17.49
N ILE A 11 -35.74 5.77 -17.92
CA ILE A 11 -35.07 5.31 -19.15
C ILE A 11 -36.15 4.83 -20.11
N ASN A 12 -36.29 5.49 -21.27
CA ASN A 12 -37.32 5.17 -22.26
C ASN A 12 -38.74 5.08 -21.66
N GLU A 13 -39.15 6.12 -20.93
CA GLU A 13 -40.47 6.22 -20.26
C GLU A 13 -40.72 5.15 -19.17
N THR A 14 -39.70 4.37 -18.79
CA THR A 14 -39.77 3.35 -17.76
C THR A 14 -38.88 3.73 -16.58
N GLU A 15 -39.39 3.59 -15.35
CA GLU A 15 -38.57 3.75 -14.14
C GLU A 15 -37.65 2.53 -13.96
N ALA A 16 -36.34 2.78 -13.92
CA ALA A 16 -35.31 1.79 -13.68
C ALA A 16 -34.43 2.20 -12.49
N CYS A 17 -33.81 1.21 -11.83
CA CYS A 17 -32.85 1.46 -10.78
C CYS A 17 -31.43 1.48 -11.36
N THR A 18 -30.76 2.64 -11.30
CA THR A 18 -29.37 2.82 -11.73
C THR A 18 -28.45 2.93 -10.51
N PRO A 19 -27.22 2.40 -10.59
CA PRO A 19 -26.27 2.52 -9.49
C PRO A 19 -25.89 3.99 -9.27
N CYS A 20 -25.63 4.37 -8.02
CA CYS A 20 -25.02 5.66 -7.73
C CYS A 20 -23.74 5.83 -8.53
N ALA A 21 -23.53 7.04 -9.06
CA ALA A 21 -22.30 7.36 -9.76
C ALA A 21 -21.08 7.22 -8.82
N ARG A 22 -19.90 7.06 -9.43
CA ARG A 22 -18.61 7.03 -8.74
C ARG A 22 -18.48 8.24 -7.78
N GLY A 23 -18.03 8.00 -6.55
CA GLY A 23 -17.89 9.03 -5.50
C GLY A 23 -19.19 9.40 -4.77
N LEU A 24 -20.33 8.80 -5.13
CA LEU A 24 -21.61 8.99 -4.45
C LEU A 24 -22.10 7.68 -3.84
N TYR A 25 -22.75 7.77 -2.68
CA TYR A 25 -23.35 6.61 -2.02
C TYR A 25 -24.78 6.87 -1.52
N LYS A 26 -25.53 5.79 -1.27
CA LYS A 26 -26.91 5.85 -0.76
C LYS A 26 -27.21 4.71 0.21
N PRO A 27 -27.34 4.96 1.53
CA PRO A 27 -27.53 3.91 2.54
C PRO A 27 -28.95 3.36 2.61
N ASN A 28 -29.94 4.15 2.24
CA ASN A 28 -31.34 3.79 2.44
C ASN A 28 -31.97 3.26 1.15
N VAL A 29 -32.80 2.22 1.28
CA VAL A 29 -33.69 1.74 0.21
C VAL A 29 -34.74 2.81 -0.07
N GLY A 30 -35.01 3.09 -1.35
CA GLY A 30 -35.92 4.16 -1.77
C GLY A 30 -35.62 4.64 -3.19
N ASN A 31 -36.55 5.40 -3.77
CA ASN A 31 -36.41 5.99 -5.11
C ASN A 31 -35.65 7.34 -5.11
N GLY A 32 -35.11 7.76 -3.96
CA GLY A 32 -34.37 9.01 -3.85
C GLY A 32 -33.06 9.02 -4.64
N ILE A 33 -32.56 10.23 -4.91
CA ILE A 33 -31.27 10.46 -5.58
C ILE A 33 -30.07 10.09 -4.68
N CYS A 34 -28.96 9.72 -5.30
CA CYS A 34 -27.67 9.57 -4.63
C CYS A 34 -27.13 10.96 -4.27
N SER A 35 -27.39 11.40 -3.05
CA SER A 35 -27.08 12.77 -2.58
C SER A 35 -25.90 12.83 -1.61
N LEU A 36 -25.43 11.69 -1.11
CA LEU A 36 -24.29 11.65 -0.21
C LEU A 36 -23.02 11.40 -1.03
N SER A 37 -22.00 12.22 -0.79
CA SER A 37 -20.71 12.15 -1.47
C SER A 37 -19.65 11.59 -0.53
N CYS A 38 -18.66 10.91 -1.11
CA CYS A 38 -17.46 10.53 -0.39
C CYS A 38 -16.73 11.76 0.19
N PRO A 39 -15.95 11.59 1.27
CA PRO A 39 -15.13 12.66 1.85
C PRO A 39 -14.16 13.29 0.83
N ALA A 40 -13.62 14.45 1.18
CA ALA A 40 -12.56 15.06 0.38
C ALA A 40 -11.39 14.09 0.17
N ASN A 41 -10.87 14.04 -1.05
CA ASN A 41 -9.79 13.13 -1.48
C ASN A 41 -10.14 11.63 -1.36
N ALA A 42 -11.43 11.31 -1.34
CA ALA A 42 -11.92 9.94 -1.41
C ALA A 42 -12.83 9.76 -2.64
N ASP A 43 -12.97 8.52 -3.07
CA ASP A 43 -13.81 8.09 -4.17
C ASP A 43 -14.46 6.75 -3.84
N SER A 44 -15.49 6.36 -4.59
CA SER A 44 -16.15 5.05 -4.43
C SER A 44 -16.51 4.46 -5.78
N GLU A 45 -16.57 3.14 -5.87
CA GLU A 45 -17.09 2.50 -7.07
C GLU A 45 -18.60 2.78 -7.25
N PRO A 46 -19.13 2.67 -8.49
CA PRO A 46 -20.55 2.82 -8.74
C PRO A 46 -21.37 1.84 -7.89
N GLY A 47 -22.51 2.31 -7.37
CA GLY A 47 -23.38 1.49 -6.53
C GLY A 47 -23.01 1.47 -5.05
N ALA A 48 -22.11 2.36 -4.61
CA ALA A 48 -21.74 2.49 -3.20
C ALA A 48 -22.98 2.71 -2.31
N SER A 49 -23.06 1.94 -1.24
CA SER A 49 -24.18 1.92 -0.31
C SER A 49 -23.88 2.70 0.95
N SER A 50 -22.61 2.88 1.30
CA SER A 50 -22.21 3.50 2.56
C SER A 50 -20.94 4.33 2.42
N ARG A 51 -20.65 5.14 3.44
CA ARG A 51 -19.37 5.87 3.53
C ARG A 51 -18.17 4.91 3.63
N ALA A 52 -18.37 3.70 4.14
CA ALA A 52 -17.29 2.71 4.23
C ALA A 52 -16.89 2.14 2.86
N ASP A 53 -17.70 2.36 1.81
CA ASP A 53 -17.36 2.00 0.43
C ASP A 53 -16.44 3.06 -0.23
N CYS A 54 -16.18 4.18 0.45
CA CYS A 54 -15.29 5.22 -0.03
C CYS A 54 -13.83 4.89 0.31
N PHE A 55 -12.95 4.89 -0.68
CA PHE A 55 -11.50 4.74 -0.54
C PHE A 55 -10.76 6.04 -0.85
N CYS A 56 -9.59 6.24 -0.24
CA CYS A 56 -8.76 7.39 -0.56
C CYS A 56 -8.24 7.31 -2.00
N THR A 57 -8.19 8.45 -2.69
CA THR A 57 -7.64 8.53 -4.05
C THR A 57 -6.11 8.40 -4.03
N PRO A 58 -5.45 8.17 -5.18
CA PRO A 58 -3.99 8.16 -5.25
C PRO A 58 -3.37 9.42 -4.63
N GLN A 59 -2.17 9.26 -4.06
CA GLN A 59 -1.46 10.28 -3.27
C GLN A 59 -2.12 10.63 -1.93
N HIS A 60 -3.15 9.89 -1.51
CA HIS A 60 -3.77 10.03 -0.20
C HIS A 60 -3.82 8.67 0.51
N HIS A 61 -3.88 8.72 1.83
CA HIS A 61 -4.08 7.54 2.67
C HIS A 61 -5.07 7.85 3.79
N ALA A 62 -5.64 6.81 4.37
CA ALA A 62 -6.66 6.96 5.40
C ALA A 62 -6.02 7.20 6.77
N GLU A 63 -6.38 8.32 7.38
CA GLU A 63 -6.06 8.67 8.76
C GLU A 63 -7.38 8.96 9.49
N LEU A 64 -7.76 8.05 10.40
CA LEU A 64 -9.08 8.05 11.05
C LEU A 64 -10.21 8.01 10.00
N ASP A 65 -11.02 9.07 9.91
CA ASP A 65 -12.17 9.19 9.00
C ASP A 65 -11.90 10.10 7.78
N SER A 66 -10.64 10.45 7.53
CA SER A 66 -10.22 11.40 6.48
C SER A 66 -9.10 10.87 5.60
N CYS A 67 -9.08 11.32 4.35
CA CYS A 67 -8.00 11.04 3.41
C CYS A 67 -7.00 12.19 3.42
N VAL A 68 -5.81 11.92 3.96
CA VAL A 68 -4.74 12.91 4.13
C VAL A 68 -3.72 12.79 3.01
N PHE A 69 -3.14 13.93 2.61
CA PHE A 69 -2.19 13.98 1.51
C PHE A 69 -0.85 13.35 1.89
N CYS A 70 -0.30 12.54 0.99
CA CYS A 70 0.93 11.80 1.16
C CYS A 70 2.14 12.66 0.78
N ASN A 71 2.69 13.39 1.74
CA ASN A 71 3.89 14.20 1.57
C ASN A 71 5.02 13.73 2.50
N TYR A 72 5.23 12.42 2.55
CA TYR A 72 6.29 11.82 3.37
C TYR A 72 7.46 11.42 2.48
N ARG A 73 8.67 11.76 2.90
CA ARG A 73 9.87 11.44 2.13
C ARG A 73 10.11 9.93 2.12
N GLY A 74 10.20 9.34 0.93
CA GLY A 74 10.51 7.92 0.76
C GLY A 74 9.34 6.97 0.99
N LEU A 75 8.12 7.49 1.04
CA LEU A 75 6.89 6.71 1.07
C LEU A 75 6.01 7.05 -0.13
N THR A 76 5.28 6.07 -0.60
CA THR A 76 4.24 6.23 -1.61
C THR A 76 2.87 5.83 -1.05
N CYS A 77 1.82 6.50 -1.52
CA CYS A 77 0.45 6.23 -1.13
C CYS A 77 -0.40 5.96 -2.39
N PRO A 78 -0.75 4.69 -2.65
CA PRO A 78 -1.54 4.34 -3.83
C PRO A 78 -3.02 4.72 -3.69
N GLY A 79 -3.49 4.95 -2.45
CA GLY A 79 -4.92 5.01 -2.15
C GLY A 79 -5.58 3.64 -2.30
N GLY A 80 -6.91 3.62 -2.34
CA GLY A 80 -7.70 2.41 -2.54
C GLY A 80 -7.87 1.54 -1.29
N PHE A 81 -8.38 0.33 -1.54
CA PHE A 81 -8.52 -0.75 -0.57
C PHE A 81 -7.55 -1.90 -0.88
N ASN A 82 -7.12 -2.61 0.17
CA ASN A 82 -6.39 -3.86 0.04
C ASN A 82 -7.38 -5.04 -0.16
N ALA A 83 -6.83 -6.26 -0.32
CA ALA A 83 -7.63 -7.47 -0.53
C ALA A 83 -8.64 -7.79 0.60
N ASN A 84 -8.42 -7.25 1.80
CA ASN A 84 -9.32 -7.43 2.95
C ASN A 84 -10.39 -6.34 3.05
N GLY A 85 -10.44 -5.40 2.10
CA GLY A 85 -11.36 -4.26 2.15
C GLY A 85 -10.94 -3.14 3.10
N SER A 86 -9.72 -3.18 3.65
CA SER A 86 -9.17 -2.10 4.48
C SER A 86 -8.40 -1.09 3.62
N HIS A 87 -8.36 0.17 4.04
CA HIS A 87 -7.60 1.20 3.32
C HIS A 87 -6.12 0.83 3.19
N VAL A 88 -5.56 1.03 2.00
CA VAL A 88 -4.13 0.85 1.78
C VAL A 88 -3.37 1.97 2.50
N GLN A 89 -2.40 1.59 3.32
CA GLN A 89 -1.55 2.51 4.07
C GLN A 89 -0.29 2.89 3.27
N PRO A 90 0.40 3.99 3.63
CA PRO A 90 1.64 4.41 3.00
C PRO A 90 2.71 3.33 3.14
N TYR A 91 3.58 3.25 2.15
CA TYR A 91 4.57 2.18 2.10
C TYR A 91 5.89 2.62 1.46
N ALA A 92 6.99 1.95 1.76
CA ALA A 92 8.33 2.40 1.38
C ALA A 92 8.57 2.39 -0.14
N GLU A 93 9.13 3.48 -0.66
CA GLU A 93 9.67 3.54 -2.02
C GLU A 93 10.96 2.71 -2.11
N PRO A 94 11.34 2.21 -3.31
CA PRO A 94 12.65 1.58 -3.50
C PRO A 94 13.80 2.48 -3.02
N GLY A 95 14.73 1.90 -2.28
CA GLY A 95 15.83 2.62 -1.62
C GLY A 95 15.49 3.19 -0.24
N PHE A 96 14.25 3.02 0.23
CA PHE A 96 13.82 3.43 1.57
C PHE A 96 13.33 2.25 2.39
N PHE A 97 13.35 2.43 3.71
CA PHE A 97 12.84 1.51 4.70
C PHE A 97 11.89 2.26 5.63
N GLN A 98 10.66 1.79 5.75
CA GLN A 98 9.63 2.36 6.59
C GLN A 98 9.86 1.97 8.05
N THR A 99 9.98 2.98 8.91
CA THR A 99 10.22 2.82 10.36
C THR A 99 9.01 3.26 11.20
N GLY A 100 7.99 3.80 10.54
CA GLY A 100 6.70 4.15 11.11
C GLY A 100 5.67 4.41 10.02
N ALA A 101 4.39 4.57 10.39
CA ALA A 101 3.29 4.73 9.42
C ALA A 101 3.53 5.87 8.40
N THR A 102 4.23 6.93 8.81
CA THR A 102 4.52 8.12 7.99
C THR A 102 6.02 8.46 7.94
N LEU A 103 6.89 7.52 8.34
CA LEU A 103 8.33 7.74 8.43
C LEU A 103 9.11 6.68 7.67
N ALA A 104 9.98 7.12 6.77
CA ALA A 104 10.94 6.26 6.07
C ALA A 104 12.37 6.83 6.12
N VAL A 105 13.33 5.92 6.11
CA VAL A 105 14.76 6.22 6.13
C VAL A 105 15.39 5.68 4.85
N LYS A 106 16.27 6.46 4.23
CA LYS A 106 17.01 6.02 3.05
C LYS A 106 18.00 4.95 3.46
N CYS A 107 18.03 3.84 2.73
CA CYS A 107 18.97 2.78 3.00
C CYS A 107 20.36 3.11 2.48
N GLU A 108 21.35 2.74 3.29
CA GLU A 108 22.77 2.95 2.99
C GLU A 108 23.39 1.70 2.35
N VAL A 109 22.85 0.50 2.68
CA VAL A 109 23.32 -0.78 2.14
C VAL A 109 22.92 -0.90 0.67
N ASN A 110 23.91 -1.19 -0.18
CA ASN A 110 23.72 -1.38 -1.61
C ASN A 110 24.22 -2.76 -2.06
N GLN A 111 23.51 -3.35 -3.02
CA GLN A 111 23.93 -4.49 -3.82
C GLN A 111 25.16 -4.14 -4.68
N ASP A 112 25.85 -5.16 -5.20
CA ASP A 112 27.06 -4.98 -6.01
C ASP A 112 26.81 -4.27 -7.35
N ASN A 113 25.58 -4.33 -7.87
CA ASN A 113 25.12 -3.57 -9.04
C ASN A 113 24.84 -2.08 -8.74
N GLY A 114 24.94 -1.65 -7.48
CA GLY A 114 24.63 -0.27 -7.04
C GLY A 114 23.17 -0.04 -6.62
N ASP A 115 22.30 -1.06 -6.73
CA ASP A 115 20.91 -0.97 -6.27
C ASP A 115 20.84 -1.03 -4.75
N SER A 116 19.82 -0.43 -4.13
CA SER A 116 19.68 -0.50 -2.67
C SER A 116 19.27 -1.90 -2.20
N ALA A 117 19.75 -2.30 -1.02
CA ALA A 117 19.27 -3.50 -0.34
C ALA A 117 17.82 -3.36 0.12
N CYS A 118 17.30 -2.14 0.27
CA CYS A 118 15.90 -1.89 0.53
C CYS A 118 15.16 -1.74 -0.79
N VAL A 119 14.35 -2.73 -1.12
CA VAL A 119 13.59 -2.71 -2.38
C VAL A 119 12.27 -1.94 -2.24
N GLY A 120 12.08 -1.25 -1.10
CA GLY A 120 10.85 -0.56 -0.70
C GLY A 120 9.91 -1.53 0.00
N GLY A 121 8.61 -1.36 -0.23
CA GLY A 121 7.67 -2.46 -0.06
C GLY A 121 6.25 -2.03 0.26
N ASN A 122 5.30 -2.67 -0.42
CA ASN A 122 3.94 -3.03 -0.01
C ASN A 122 3.64 -4.32 -0.74
N ALA A 123 3.38 -5.37 0.01
CA ALA A 123 2.88 -6.61 -0.53
C ALA A 123 1.76 -7.01 0.42
N THR A 124 0.55 -7.12 -0.09
CA THR A 124 -0.54 -7.93 0.49
C THR A 124 -0.15 -9.40 0.86
N ASP A 125 1.15 -9.75 1.05
CA ASP A 125 1.73 -11.07 0.74
C ASP A 125 2.62 -11.66 1.86
N GLY A 126 2.72 -11.03 3.04
CA GLY A 126 3.31 -11.66 4.23
C GLY A 126 4.80 -12.02 4.15
N HIS A 127 5.64 -11.21 3.49
CA HIS A 127 7.10 -11.42 3.42
C HIS A 127 7.95 -10.24 3.95
N GLY A 128 7.40 -9.39 4.82
CA GLY A 128 8.11 -8.26 5.43
C GLY A 128 7.61 -7.96 6.83
N ASP A 129 8.34 -7.10 7.55
CA ASP A 129 8.05 -6.65 8.93
C ASP A 129 6.65 -6.00 9.11
N ALA A 130 6.38 -5.39 10.26
CA ALA A 130 5.08 -4.78 10.57
C ALA A 130 4.61 -3.72 9.55
N PHE A 131 5.51 -3.20 8.70
CA PHE A 131 5.22 -2.20 7.67
C PHE A 131 5.33 -2.77 6.24
N GLY A 132 5.62 -4.06 6.08
CA GLY A 132 5.75 -4.70 4.78
C GLY A 132 7.02 -4.31 4.02
N ASN A 133 8.09 -3.89 4.73
CA ASN A 133 9.37 -3.63 4.08
C ASN A 133 9.93 -4.91 3.47
N LEU A 134 10.50 -4.77 2.29
CA LEU A 134 11.12 -5.84 1.54
C LEU A 134 12.61 -5.56 1.37
N CYS A 135 13.40 -6.61 1.58
CA CYS A 135 14.85 -6.58 1.44
C CYS A 135 15.30 -7.39 0.23
N ALA A 136 16.43 -6.97 -0.34
CA ALA A 136 17.15 -7.70 -1.36
C ALA A 136 17.58 -9.09 -0.87
N PRO A 137 17.74 -10.07 -1.77
CA PRO A 137 18.29 -11.38 -1.42
C PRO A 137 19.62 -11.25 -0.65
N GLY A 138 19.75 -12.05 0.41
CA GLY A 138 20.91 -12.00 1.30
C GLY A 138 20.85 -10.90 2.37
N SER A 139 19.82 -10.05 2.38
CA SER A 139 19.62 -9.04 3.42
C SER A 139 18.27 -9.22 4.11
N ARG A 140 18.22 -8.90 5.41
CA ARG A 140 17.00 -8.91 6.24
C ARG A 140 17.12 -7.94 7.41
N GLY A 141 16.11 -7.94 8.27
CA GLY A 141 16.12 -7.17 9.52
C GLY A 141 16.01 -5.68 9.31
N PHE A 142 16.34 -4.92 10.35
CA PHE A 142 16.19 -3.46 10.34
C PHE A 142 17.09 -2.82 9.27
N LEU A 143 16.52 -1.95 8.43
CA LEU A 143 17.19 -1.29 7.30
C LEU A 143 17.83 -2.26 6.29
N CYS A 144 17.35 -3.52 6.24
CA CYS A 144 17.96 -4.58 5.44
C CYS A 144 19.47 -4.74 5.73
N GLY A 145 19.86 -4.43 6.97
CA GLY A 145 21.25 -4.38 7.38
C GLY A 145 21.81 -5.72 7.87
N GLU A 146 20.97 -6.73 8.09
CA GLU A 146 21.36 -8.00 8.67
C GLU A 146 21.58 -9.08 7.62
N CYS A 147 22.62 -9.90 7.80
CA CYS A 147 22.87 -11.06 6.96
C CYS A 147 22.14 -12.30 7.54
N PRO A 148 21.34 -13.03 6.75
CA PRO A 148 20.81 -14.32 7.15
C PRO A 148 21.91 -15.39 7.26
N GLY A 149 21.57 -16.52 7.89
CA GLY A 149 22.52 -17.64 8.00
C GLY A 149 23.02 -18.08 6.61
N GLY A 150 24.32 -18.34 6.49
CA GLY A 150 24.97 -18.61 5.20
C GLY A 150 25.39 -17.37 4.41
N PHE A 151 25.15 -16.16 4.94
CA PHE A 151 25.62 -14.91 4.36
C PHE A 151 26.48 -14.13 5.36
N SER A 152 27.47 -13.39 4.86
CA SER A 152 28.30 -12.48 5.66
C SER A 152 28.61 -11.20 4.88
N ARG A 153 29.05 -10.17 5.60
CA ARG A 153 29.48 -8.90 5.02
C ARG A 153 30.91 -8.61 5.43
N ASP A 154 31.79 -8.51 4.45
CA ASP A 154 33.19 -8.16 4.64
C ASP A 154 33.39 -6.63 4.70
N LYS A 155 32.60 -5.87 3.94
CA LYS A 155 32.70 -4.41 3.83
C LYS A 155 31.34 -3.73 3.84
N TYR A 156 31.15 -2.80 4.78
CA TYR A 156 30.04 -1.86 4.75
C TYR A 156 30.34 -0.71 3.76
N PRO A 157 29.36 -0.20 2.98
CA PRO A 157 27.93 -0.51 2.97
C PRO A 157 27.50 -1.48 1.86
N LYS A 158 28.23 -2.59 1.64
CA LYS A 158 27.83 -3.59 0.64
C LYS A 158 26.77 -4.55 1.17
N ASN A 159 26.03 -5.16 0.26
CA ASN A 159 25.10 -6.25 0.55
C ASN A 159 25.86 -7.46 1.15
N CYS A 160 25.14 -8.34 1.83
CA CYS A 160 25.73 -9.58 2.31
C CYS A 160 26.00 -10.53 1.13
N GLY A 161 27.20 -11.09 1.09
CA GLY A 161 27.58 -12.16 0.17
C GLY A 161 27.36 -13.53 0.81
N VAL A 162 27.25 -14.57 -0.02
CA VAL A 162 27.21 -15.96 0.45
C VAL A 162 28.55 -16.29 1.12
N CYS A 163 28.53 -16.97 2.27
CA CYS A 163 29.74 -17.46 2.92
C CYS A 163 30.45 -18.46 1.99
N PRO A 164 31.79 -18.42 1.89
CA PRO A 164 32.54 -19.47 1.20
C PRO A 164 32.24 -20.82 1.85
N ASP A 165 32.08 -21.88 1.05
CA ASP A 165 32.01 -23.25 1.58
C ASP A 165 33.31 -23.58 2.34
N ASP A 166 33.17 -24.28 3.47
CA ASP A 166 34.24 -24.69 4.39
C ASP A 166 35.35 -25.52 3.70
N SER A 167 35.13 -25.96 2.46
CA SER A 167 36.11 -26.65 1.61
C SER A 167 37.16 -25.73 0.97
N THR A 168 37.07 -24.41 1.13
CA THR A 168 37.98 -23.44 0.47
C THR A 168 38.82 -22.59 1.43
N VAL A 169 38.62 -22.70 2.76
CA VAL A 169 39.32 -21.88 3.77
C VAL A 169 40.59 -22.57 4.32
N GLY A 170 40.99 -23.70 3.72
CA GLY A 170 42.11 -24.54 4.20
C GLY A 170 43.28 -24.73 3.23
N ALA A 171 43.61 -23.74 2.39
CA ALA A 171 44.80 -23.83 1.53
C ALA A 171 45.51 -22.48 1.35
N THR A 172 46.19 -22.01 2.39
CA THR A 172 47.45 -21.23 2.30
C THR A 172 48.15 -21.26 3.65
#